data_AF-A0A6C0B187-F1
#
_entry.id   AF-A0A6C0B187-F1
#
_cell.length_a   1.000
_cell.length_b   1.000
_cell.length_c   1.000
_cell.angle_alpha   90.00
_cell.angle_beta   90.00
_cell.angle_gamma   90.00
#
_symmetry.space_group_name_H-M   'P 1'
#
loop_
_entity.id
_entity.type
_entity.pdbx_description
1 polymer ?
#
loop_
_entity_poly.entity_id
_entity_poly.type
_entity_poly.pdbx_seq_one_letter_code
_entity_poly.pdbx_strand_id
1 'polypeptide(L)'
;MRLLSILSSSFFLLLQSFYTGIKRTSILPFLPQLKLHDVFIFAHDYQKSTNTFNNLYAIDFSPKEELNSLNIIKLAMGLSIPGKVRVVHFNTIHSLNFTEEWYEKVKYLEHSSDMFHIYPCIKLWESRFNIYTHNCKHFSYYLQSNIKSKK
;
A
#
# COMPACT_ATOMS: atom_id res chain seq x y z
N MET A 1 24.84 -37.23 -18.25
CA MET A 1 23.85 -36.23 -18.71
C MET A 1 22.66 -36.07 -17.73
N ARG A 2 22.88 -35.91 -16.41
CA ARG A 2 21.80 -35.69 -15.42
C ARG A 2 22.07 -34.56 -14.41
N LEU A 3 23.24 -33.93 -14.46
CA LEU A 3 23.64 -32.84 -13.56
C LEU A 3 23.20 -31.44 -14.03
N LEU A 4 22.88 -31.27 -15.33
CA LEU A 4 22.41 -29.99 -15.87
C LEU A 4 20.94 -29.67 -15.56
N SER A 5 20.12 -30.66 -15.19
CA SER A 5 18.69 -30.42 -14.91
C SER A 5 18.39 -29.96 -13.48
N ILE A 6 19.35 -30.12 -12.56
CA ILE A 6 19.18 -29.72 -11.14
C ILE A 6 19.55 -28.25 -10.96
N LEU A 7 20.49 -27.72 -11.76
CA LEU A 7 20.83 -26.30 -11.75
C LEU A 7 19.77 -25.41 -12.41
N SER A 8 18.94 -25.95 -13.31
CA SER A 8 17.86 -25.18 -13.93
C SER A 8 16.64 -25.02 -13.02
N SER A 9 16.36 -25.95 -12.10
CA SER A 9 15.21 -25.85 -11.20
C SER A 9 15.43 -24.86 -10.05
N SER A 10 16.68 -24.70 -9.60
CA SER A 10 17.05 -23.68 -8.59
C SER A 10 17.01 -22.25 -9.14
N PHE A 11 17.14 -22.07 -10.46
CA PHE A 11 17.09 -20.75 -11.10
C PHE A 11 15.65 -20.24 -11.28
N PHE A 12 14.66 -21.14 -11.37
CA PHE A 12 13.24 -20.77 -11.48
C PHE A 12 12.62 -20.30 -10.16
N LEU A 13 13.23 -20.62 -9.01
CA LEU A 13 12.72 -20.23 -7.68
C LEU A 13 13.11 -18.81 -7.25
N LEU A 14 13.96 -18.10 -8.01
CA LEU A 14 14.52 -16.80 -7.59
C LEU A 14 13.84 -15.57 -8.19
N LEU A 15 12.82 -15.75 -9.03
CA LEU A 15 12.02 -14.64 -9.58
C LEU A 15 10.60 -14.69 -9.03
N GLN A 16 10.46 -14.61 -7.72
CA GLN A 16 9.14 -14.32 -7.13
C GLN A 16 8.77 -12.89 -7.54
N SER A 17 8.01 -12.76 -8.62
CA SER A 17 7.71 -11.48 -9.26
C SER A 17 6.60 -10.77 -8.48
N PHE A 18 6.97 -10.07 -7.42
CA PHE A 18 6.02 -9.25 -6.70
C PHE A 18 5.60 -8.03 -7.53
N TYR A 19 4.30 -7.73 -7.47
CA TYR A 19 3.69 -6.54 -8.05
C TYR A 19 3.70 -5.41 -7.03
N THR A 20 4.08 -4.21 -7.49
CA THR A 20 3.90 -2.97 -6.74
C THR A 20 3.20 -1.93 -7.59
N GLY A 21 2.29 -1.17 -6.99
CA GLY A 21 1.60 -0.08 -7.68
C GLY A 21 1.10 0.98 -6.71
N ILE A 22 0.65 2.11 -7.24
CA ILE A 22 -0.09 3.12 -6.48
C ILE A 22 -1.48 3.21 -7.11
N LYS A 23 -2.51 2.95 -6.32
CA LYS A 23 -3.91 3.17 -6.69
C LYS A 23 -4.38 4.45 -6.05
N ARG A 24 -5.01 5.31 -6.86
CA ARG A 24 -5.59 6.55 -6.38
C ARG A 24 -7.07 6.34 -6.13
N THR A 25 -7.49 6.46 -4.87
CA THR A 25 -8.89 6.36 -4.46
C THR A 25 -9.43 7.75 -4.12
N SER A 26 -10.75 7.93 -4.20
CA SER A 26 -11.37 9.16 -3.71
C SER A 26 -11.43 9.15 -2.19
N ILE A 27 -11.25 10.31 -1.57
CA ILE A 27 -11.47 10.45 -0.12
C ILE A 27 -12.97 10.56 0.16
N LEU A 28 -13.72 11.10 -0.81
CA LEU A 28 -15.14 11.38 -0.70
C LEU A 28 -15.91 10.55 -1.75
N PRO A 29 -16.81 9.66 -1.33
CA PRO A 29 -17.58 8.82 -2.26
C PRO A 29 -18.51 9.63 -3.17
N PHE A 30 -18.92 10.85 -2.76
CA PHE A 30 -19.80 11.72 -3.55
C PHE A 30 -19.07 12.62 -4.57
N LEU A 31 -17.73 12.67 -4.53
CA LEU A 31 -16.89 13.38 -5.52
C LEU A 31 -15.74 12.48 -6.00
N PRO A 32 -16.05 11.34 -6.65
CA PRO A 32 -15.05 10.33 -7.02
C PRO A 32 -13.99 10.83 -8.03
N GLN A 33 -14.30 11.90 -8.76
CA GLN A 33 -13.38 12.54 -9.71
C GLN A 33 -12.19 13.22 -9.01
N LEU A 34 -12.36 13.65 -7.75
CA LEU A 34 -11.29 14.19 -6.91
C LEU A 34 -10.54 13.03 -6.25
N LYS A 35 -9.66 12.40 -7.03
CA LYS A 35 -8.73 11.37 -6.55
C LYS A 35 -7.62 12.00 -5.71
N LEU A 36 -7.77 11.97 -4.40
CA LEU A 36 -6.85 12.64 -3.46
C LEU A 36 -6.05 11.67 -2.58
N HIS A 37 -6.37 10.37 -2.59
CA HIS A 37 -5.76 9.41 -1.69
C HIS A 37 -4.93 8.36 -2.41
N ASP A 38 -3.64 8.30 -2.07
CA ASP A 38 -2.73 7.29 -2.58
C ASP A 38 -2.76 6.06 -1.67
N VAL A 39 -3.11 4.92 -2.26
CA VAL A 39 -3.01 3.60 -1.65
C VAL A 39 -1.90 2.84 -2.37
N PHE A 40 -0.85 2.50 -1.64
CA PHE A 40 0.23 1.65 -2.13
C PHE A 40 -0.23 0.20 -2.16
N ILE A 41 -0.01 -0.47 -3.28
CA ILE A 41 -0.37 -1.87 -3.51
C ILE A 41 0.90 -2.69 -3.57
N PHE A 42 0.94 -3.76 -2.80
CA PHE A 42 1.95 -4.81 -2.87
C PHE A 42 1.26 -6.16 -2.96
N ALA A 43 1.53 -6.92 -4.01
CA ALA A 43 0.98 -8.27 -4.16
C ALA A 43 2.10 -9.24 -4.51
N HIS A 44 2.11 -10.41 -3.87
CA HIS A 44 3.08 -11.45 -4.18
C HIS A 44 2.81 -12.07 -5.55
N ASP A 45 1.54 -12.32 -5.89
CA ASP A 45 1.17 -12.99 -7.13
C ASP A 45 0.13 -12.19 -7.91
N TYR A 46 0.58 -11.47 -8.94
CA TYR A 46 -0.32 -10.81 -9.89
C TYR A 46 -0.50 -11.65 -11.16
N GLN A 47 -1.72 -12.14 -11.38
CA GLN A 47 -2.09 -12.88 -12.58
C GLN A 47 -2.60 -11.93 -13.66
N LYS A 48 -1.75 -11.62 -14.64
CA LYS A 48 -2.07 -10.67 -15.71
C LYS A 48 -3.23 -11.12 -16.61
N SER A 49 -3.39 -12.43 -16.84
CA SER A 49 -4.44 -12.99 -17.72
C SER A 49 -5.84 -12.81 -17.15
N THR A 50 -5.98 -12.97 -15.83
CA THR A 50 -7.24 -12.84 -15.10
C THR A 50 -7.39 -11.48 -14.42
N ASN A 51 -6.35 -10.63 -14.50
CA ASN A 51 -6.30 -9.32 -13.84
C ASN A 51 -6.57 -9.41 -12.32
N THR A 52 -6.08 -10.48 -11.72
CA THR A 52 -6.32 -10.84 -10.32
C THR A 52 -5.04 -10.71 -9.52
N PHE A 53 -5.15 -10.09 -8.34
CA PHE A 53 -4.09 -10.10 -7.34
C PHE A 53 -4.39 -11.18 -6.31
N ASN A 54 -3.39 -11.98 -5.97
CA ASN A 54 -3.42 -12.83 -4.78
C ASN A 54 -2.45 -12.30 -3.74
N ASN A 55 -2.84 -12.42 -2.47
CA ASN A 55 -2.11 -11.93 -1.31
C ASN A 55 -1.72 -10.45 -1.47
N LEU A 56 -2.73 -9.63 -1.75
CA LEU A 56 -2.58 -8.19 -1.95
C LEU A 56 -2.63 -7.46 -0.61
N TYR A 57 -1.63 -6.63 -0.38
CA TYR A 57 -1.54 -5.67 0.70
C TYR A 57 -1.80 -4.28 0.12
N ALA A 58 -2.88 -3.66 0.58
CA ALA A 58 -3.19 -2.27 0.33
C ALA A 58 -2.78 -1.45 1.56
N ILE A 59 -1.91 -0.48 1.35
CA ILE A 59 -1.20 0.23 2.42
C ILE A 59 -1.38 1.72 2.18
N ASP A 60 -1.84 2.45 3.19
CA ASP A 60 -1.97 3.89 3.10
C ASP A 60 -1.45 4.59 4.35
N PHE A 61 -1.35 5.91 4.27
CA PHE A 61 -1.03 6.77 5.41
C PHE A 61 -2.08 7.86 5.55
N SER A 62 -2.70 7.94 6.72
CA SER A 62 -3.81 8.86 6.98
C SER A 62 -3.61 9.57 8.32
N PRO A 63 -4.35 10.65 8.60
CA PRO A 63 -4.54 11.12 9.96
C PRO A 63 -4.94 9.98 10.89
N LYS A 64 -4.37 9.96 12.11
CA LYS A 64 -4.75 9.01 13.17
C LYS A 64 -6.05 9.44 13.82
N GLU A 65 -6.16 10.74 14.10
CA GLU A 65 -7.29 11.39 14.72
C GLU A 65 -8.42 11.63 13.71
N GLU A 66 -9.64 11.77 14.23
CA GLU A 66 -10.79 12.18 13.41
C GLU A 66 -10.63 13.61 12.89
N LEU A 67 -11.19 13.87 11.71
CA LEU A 67 -11.20 15.18 11.07
C LEU A 67 -12.29 16.07 11.68
N ASN A 68 -12.11 16.46 12.93
CA ASN A 68 -12.90 17.53 13.54
C ASN A 68 -12.41 18.92 13.06
N SER A 69 -13.21 19.96 13.33
CA SER A 69 -12.92 21.33 12.87
C SER A 69 -11.53 21.82 13.28
N LEU A 70 -11.08 21.49 14.50
CA LEU A 70 -9.77 21.91 15.00
C LEU A 70 -8.62 21.25 14.22
N ASN A 71 -8.74 19.95 13.95
CA ASN A 71 -7.74 19.22 13.17
C ASN A 71 -7.73 19.64 11.70
N ILE A 72 -8.89 19.97 11.12
CA ILE A 72 -8.99 20.53 9.78
C ILE A 72 -8.27 21.88 9.71
N ILE A 73 -8.50 22.79 10.68
CA ILE A 73 -7.82 24.10 10.73
C ILE A 73 -6.30 23.90 10.85
N LYS A 74 -5.85 23.03 11.77
CA LYS A 74 -4.42 22.70 11.89
C LYS A 74 -3.81 22.27 10.57
N LEU A 75 -4.46 21.34 9.86
CA LEU A 75 -4.00 20.87 8.56
C LEU A 75 -3.98 22.00 7.51
N ALA A 76 -5.02 22.82 7.45
CA ALA A 76 -5.10 23.95 6.53
C ALA A 76 -4.00 25.00 6.77
N MET A 77 -3.58 25.18 8.02
CA MET A 77 -2.44 26.03 8.38
C MET A 77 -1.07 25.34 8.18
N GLY A 78 -1.04 24.12 7.65
CA GLY A 78 0.17 23.34 7.45
C GLY A 78 0.79 22.81 8.74
N LEU A 79 0.04 22.79 9.85
CA LEU A 79 0.47 22.17 11.09
C LEU A 79 0.36 20.65 10.99
N SER A 80 1.24 19.96 11.71
CA SER A 80 1.25 18.50 11.75
C SER A 80 0.27 17.98 12.81
N ILE A 81 -0.40 16.87 12.49
CA ILE A 81 -1.21 16.10 13.44
C ILE A 81 -0.70 14.66 13.51
N PRO A 82 -1.09 13.83 14.49
CA PRO A 82 -0.72 12.41 14.49
C PRO A 82 -1.27 11.70 13.25
N GLY A 83 -0.42 10.91 12.60
CA GLY A 83 -0.72 10.03 11.48
C GLY A 83 -0.65 8.56 11.86
N LYS A 84 -1.21 7.72 11.00
CA LYS A 84 -1.15 6.26 11.12
C LYS A 84 -1.01 5.63 9.74
N VAL A 85 -0.25 4.55 9.66
CA VAL A 85 -0.23 3.67 8.50
C VAL A 85 -1.37 2.66 8.67
N ARG A 86 -2.17 2.45 7.63
CA ARG A 86 -3.16 1.37 7.59
C ARG A 86 -2.73 0.33 6.58
N VAL A 87 -2.99 -0.92 6.91
CA VAL A 87 -2.75 -2.06 6.04
C VAL A 87 -4.04 -2.85 5.97
N VAL A 88 -4.45 -3.20 4.75
CA VAL A 88 -5.55 -4.11 4.46
C VAL A 88 -5.02 -5.23 3.59
N HIS A 89 -5.29 -6.48 3.99
CA HIS A 89 -4.92 -7.67 3.24
C HIS A 89 -6.13 -8.25 2.50
N PHE A 90 -5.91 -8.61 1.25
CA PHE A 90 -6.87 -9.29 0.38
C PHE A 90 -6.24 -10.59 -0.10
N ASN A 91 -6.83 -11.72 0.29
CA ASN A 91 -6.36 -13.04 -0.15
C ASN A 91 -6.40 -13.16 -1.68
N THR A 92 -7.52 -12.76 -2.28
CA THR A 92 -7.70 -12.69 -3.73
C THR A 92 -8.61 -11.52 -4.05
N ILE A 93 -8.23 -10.68 -5.01
CA ILE A 93 -9.05 -9.56 -5.48
C ILE A 93 -8.86 -9.30 -6.97
N HIS A 94 -9.97 -9.14 -7.68
CA HIS A 94 -9.94 -8.72 -9.07
C HIS A 94 -9.66 -7.21 -9.15
N SER A 95 -8.72 -6.77 -9.99
CA SER A 95 -8.21 -5.39 -9.93
C SER A 95 -9.27 -4.32 -10.22
N LEU A 96 -10.33 -4.67 -10.95
CA LEU A 96 -11.48 -3.79 -11.21
C LEU A 96 -12.33 -3.55 -9.96
N ASN A 97 -12.39 -4.53 -9.05
CA ASN A 97 -13.21 -4.48 -7.84
C ASN A 97 -12.45 -3.87 -6.66
N PHE A 98 -11.14 -3.62 -6.83
CA PHE A 98 -10.25 -3.13 -5.78
C PHE A 98 -10.81 -1.94 -5.00
N THR A 99 -11.28 -0.92 -5.71
CA THR A 99 -11.73 0.34 -5.09
C THR A 99 -12.95 0.12 -4.20
N GLU A 100 -13.90 -0.70 -4.65
CA GLU A 100 -15.13 -0.99 -3.92
C GLU A 100 -14.84 -1.82 -2.66
N GLU A 101 -14.14 -2.94 -2.82
CA GLU A 101 -13.78 -3.78 -1.67
C GLU A 101 -12.87 -3.07 -0.68
N TRP A 102 -12.01 -2.15 -1.15
CA TRP A 102 -11.20 -1.30 -0.28
C TRP A 102 -12.06 -0.50 0.68
N TYR A 103 -13.13 0.16 0.21
CA TYR A 103 -14.00 0.94 1.08
C TYR A 103 -14.74 0.07 2.10
N GLU A 104 -15.15 -1.14 1.73
CA GLU A 104 -15.86 -2.06 2.62
C GLU A 104 -14.94 -2.70 3.67
N LYS A 105 -13.70 -3.00 3.28
CA LYS A 105 -12.73 -3.75 4.10
C LYS A 105 -11.72 -2.85 4.82
N VAL A 106 -11.97 -1.54 4.98
CA VAL A 106 -11.14 -0.69 5.87
C VAL A 106 -11.36 -1.11 7.33
N LYS A 107 -10.86 -2.29 7.70
CA LYS A 107 -10.67 -2.78 9.06
C LYS A 107 -9.17 -2.95 9.25
N TYR A 108 -8.67 -2.42 10.37
CA TYR A 108 -7.26 -2.41 10.69
C TYR A 108 -6.72 -3.84 10.81
N LEU A 109 -5.73 -4.20 10.00
CA LEU A 109 -4.93 -5.40 10.24
C LEU A 109 -3.69 -5.03 11.05
N GLU A 110 -3.61 -5.61 12.24
CA GLU A 110 -2.36 -5.70 12.99
C GLU A 110 -1.52 -6.82 12.37
N HIS A 111 -0.41 -6.43 11.76
CA HIS A 111 0.78 -7.22 11.46
C HIS A 111 0.57 -8.65 10.91
N SER A 112 0.72 -8.84 9.59
CA SER A 112 0.95 -10.18 9.02
C SER A 112 2.45 -10.45 8.82
N SER A 113 2.87 -11.70 9.04
CA SER A 113 4.23 -12.22 8.80
C SER A 113 4.72 -11.99 7.37
N ASP A 114 3.79 -11.95 6.42
CA ASP A 114 4.08 -11.92 4.99
C ASP A 114 4.48 -10.53 4.48
N MET A 115 4.39 -9.52 5.36
CA MET A 115 4.82 -8.15 5.10
C MET A 115 6.31 -7.91 5.31
N PHE A 116 7.14 -8.94 5.54
CA PHE A 116 8.54 -8.77 5.93
C PHE A 116 9.35 -7.83 5.01
N HIS A 117 9.01 -7.75 3.72
CA HIS A 117 9.65 -6.83 2.77
C HIS A 117 9.32 -5.34 3.01
N ILE A 118 8.12 -5.05 3.49
CA ILE A 118 7.56 -3.70 3.60
C ILE A 118 7.52 -3.21 5.05
N TYR A 119 7.36 -4.12 6.00
CA TYR A 119 7.21 -3.81 7.40
C TYR A 119 8.36 -2.97 7.98
N PRO A 120 9.65 -3.23 7.65
CA PRO A 120 10.74 -2.35 8.08
C PRO A 120 10.58 -0.92 7.57
N CYS A 121 10.11 -0.73 6.34
CA CYS A 121 9.86 0.60 5.77
C CYS A 121 8.71 1.30 6.53
N ILE A 122 7.63 0.57 6.84
CA ILE A 122 6.51 1.10 7.63
C ILE A 122 6.99 1.54 9.03
N LYS A 123 7.81 0.72 9.70
CA LYS A 123 8.37 0.99 11.03
C LYS A 123 9.22 2.25 11.08
N LEU A 124 9.95 2.55 10.01
CA LEU A 124 10.84 3.72 9.91
C LEU A 124 10.11 4.99 9.47
N TRP A 125 8.86 4.89 9.01
CA TRP A 125 8.09 6.05 8.60
C TRP A 125 7.66 6.88 9.80
N GLU A 126 7.93 8.19 9.77
CA GLU A 126 7.53 9.09 10.85
C GLU A 126 6.01 9.19 10.94
N SER A 127 5.49 9.07 12.16
CA SER A 127 4.04 9.05 12.43
C SER A 127 3.38 10.42 12.46
N ARG A 128 4.04 11.50 12.03
CA ARG A 128 3.40 12.82 11.89
C ARG A 128 2.70 12.89 10.55
N PHE A 129 1.51 13.47 10.48
CA PHE A 129 0.81 13.73 9.23
C PHE A 129 0.79 15.22 8.96
N ASN A 130 1.21 15.62 7.76
CA ASN A 130 1.15 16.98 7.25
C ASN A 130 0.59 16.97 5.83
N ILE A 131 -0.47 17.74 5.58
CA ILE A 131 -1.16 17.73 4.28
C ILE A 131 -0.26 18.18 3.12
N TYR A 132 0.76 19.00 3.37
CA TYR A 132 1.65 19.53 2.34
C TYR A 132 2.95 18.76 2.21
N THR A 133 3.53 18.30 3.33
CA THR A 133 4.92 17.79 3.34
C THR A 133 5.06 16.33 3.75
N HIS A 134 4.05 15.70 4.36
CA HIS A 134 4.16 14.34 4.89
C HIS A 134 2.78 13.66 4.94
N ASN A 135 2.29 13.23 3.78
CA ASN A 135 0.95 12.68 3.57
C ASN A 135 0.99 11.34 2.82
N CYS A 136 -0.17 10.80 2.43
CA CYS A 136 -0.29 9.53 1.70
C CYS A 136 0.52 9.47 0.40
N LYS A 137 0.65 10.58 -0.33
CA LYS A 137 1.45 10.66 -1.57
C LYS A 137 2.95 10.56 -1.29
N HIS A 138 3.42 11.24 -0.25
CA HIS A 138 4.82 11.14 0.17
C HIS A 138 5.14 9.72 0.65
N PHE A 139 4.23 9.12 1.42
CA PHE A 139 4.36 7.77 1.91
C PHE A 139 4.36 6.72 0.80
N SER A 140 3.44 6.81 -0.17
CA SER A 140 3.36 5.88 -1.30
C SER A 140 4.63 5.89 -2.15
N TYR A 141 5.21 7.06 -2.39
CA TYR A 141 6.50 7.19 -3.06
C TYR A 141 7.67 6.68 -2.22
N TYR A 142 7.69 6.95 -0.92
CA TYR A 142 8.69 6.40 -0.01
C TYR A 142 8.72 4.87 -0.06
N LEU A 143 7.55 4.21 0.03
CA LEU A 143 7.46 2.75 -0.09
C LEU A 143 7.93 2.25 -1.46
N GLN A 144 7.46 2.89 -2.53
CA GLN A 144 7.83 2.50 -3.90
C GLN A 144 9.35 2.57 -4.12
N SER A 145 10.01 3.62 -3.64
CA SER A 145 11.46 3.79 -3.78
C SER A 145 12.24 2.74 -2.99
N ASN A 146 11.86 2.47 -1.73
CA ASN A 146 12.55 1.50 -0.87
C ASN A 146 12.38 0.05 -1.33
N ILE A 147 11.29 -0.27 -2.02
CA ILE A 147 11.08 -1.61 -2.57
C ILE A 147 11.82 -1.77 -3.90
N LYS A 148 11.86 -0.74 -4.74
CA LYS A 148 12.64 -0.77 -5.99
C LYS A 148 14.14 -0.86 -5.76
N SER A 149 14.68 -0.21 -4.72
CA SER A 149 16.11 -0.27 -4.39
C SER A 149 16.58 -1.62 -3.84
N LYS A 150 15.65 -2.55 -3.55
CA LYS A 150 15.94 -3.91 -3.06
C LYS A 150 15.83 -4.97 -4.16
N LYS A 151 15.43 -4.61 -5.39
CA LYS A 151 15.49 -5.46 -6.58
C LYS A 151 16.84 -5.30 -7.25
#